data_AF-G9N6C6-F1
#
_entry.id   AF-G9N6C6-F1
#
_cell.length_a   1.000
_cell.length_b   1.000
_cell.length_c   1.000
_cell.angle_alpha   90.00
_cell.angle_beta   90.00
_cell.angle_gamma   90.00
#
_symmetry.space_group_name_H-M   'P 1'
#
loop_
_entity.id
_entity.type
_entity.pdbx_description
1 polymer ?
#
loop_
_entity_poly.entity_id
_entity_poly.type
_entity_poly.pdbx_seq_one_letter_code
_entity_poly.pdbx_strand_id
1 'polypeptide(L)'
;MRCLLFLRRLLDKGCHHHRDHDQKDPSAAILQLSLDILSLITDNLALHDKFLLSHTCKALRQVTFQNWDFVLSRLSFEDQSGFWVGLAYTLPNRWACLKCCKLHHIDTSDVPAAFQTVRYRGIPCSIKHSRGIEVEVYSMQHYHIQFALKLSRLGKVHQRYLAALMDTYTRTGISFIPPLADSYTAEPRIINKRFILLEEWNIRNNTSTALPLFPDKSRLPLPVCPHMRMLFGGPARSRSWKQSSIHRMVHMSNNNNMRQLEEFVLLKEVTLLEDGIALAYESPGQWIFNSCLHCPTDFAIMISTDEREATIRAWHDFGIEGSPIDISWKAHVADKNRHWLDVGPYVDYSHGSIRELWSEGISHRTRTSQGKLRSVFTKLIESLSEV
;
A
#
# COMPACT_ATOMS: atom_id res chain seq x y z
N MET A 1 -18.66 -25.09 2.90
CA MET A 1 -19.55 -25.77 1.93
C MET A 1 -19.56 -25.20 0.51
N ARG A 2 -20.11 -24.00 0.18
CA ARG A 2 -20.22 -23.58 -1.25
C ARG A 2 -18.89 -23.18 -1.94
N CYS A 3 -17.88 -22.71 -1.20
CA CYS A 3 -16.61 -22.24 -1.80
C CYS A 3 -15.69 -23.37 -2.29
N LEU A 4 -15.63 -24.53 -1.61
CA LEU A 4 -14.74 -25.63 -1.99
C LEU A 4 -15.29 -26.49 -3.15
N LEU A 5 -16.61 -26.68 -3.22
CA LEU A 5 -17.27 -27.26 -4.42
C LEU A 5 -17.04 -26.39 -5.67
N PHE A 6 -16.97 -25.07 -5.50
CA PHE A 6 -16.62 -24.14 -6.57
C PHE A 6 -15.14 -24.21 -6.95
N LEU A 7 -14.22 -24.40 -5.99
CA LEU A 7 -12.80 -24.62 -6.25
C LEU A 7 -12.51 -25.92 -7.00
N ARG A 8 -13.16 -27.03 -6.64
CA ARG A 8 -13.06 -28.29 -7.41
C ARG A 8 -13.48 -28.07 -8.86
N ARG A 9 -14.61 -27.41 -9.10
CA ARG A 9 -15.07 -27.04 -10.46
C ARG A 9 -14.13 -26.07 -11.18
N LEU A 10 -13.32 -25.29 -10.47
CA LEU A 10 -12.40 -24.32 -11.05
C LEU A 10 -11.10 -24.94 -11.53
N LEU A 11 -10.56 -25.88 -10.74
CA LEU A 11 -9.38 -26.63 -11.12
C LEU A 11 -9.74 -27.73 -12.15
N ASP A 12 -10.94 -28.30 -12.08
CA ASP A 12 -11.41 -29.32 -13.05
C ASP A 12 -11.69 -28.74 -14.45
N LYS A 13 -12.07 -27.46 -14.58
CA LYS A 13 -12.36 -26.85 -15.89
C LYS A 13 -11.12 -26.62 -16.77
N GLY A 14 -9.92 -26.72 -16.21
CA GLY A 14 -8.66 -26.75 -16.97
C GLY A 14 -8.26 -28.15 -17.45
N CYS A 15 -8.91 -29.21 -16.94
CA CYS A 15 -8.48 -30.60 -17.16
C CYS A 15 -9.29 -31.36 -18.23
N HIS A 16 -10.27 -30.73 -18.89
CA HIS A 16 -11.13 -31.41 -19.89
C HIS A 16 -10.50 -31.57 -21.29
N HIS A 17 -9.18 -31.42 -21.43
CA HIS A 17 -8.46 -31.74 -22.67
C HIS A 17 -7.40 -32.84 -22.57
N HIS A 18 -7.27 -33.52 -21.42
CA HIS A 18 -6.59 -34.81 -21.43
C HIS A 18 -7.57 -35.91 -21.86
N ARG A 19 -7.75 -35.97 -23.19
CA ARG A 19 -8.09 -37.19 -23.91
C ARG A 19 -7.16 -38.31 -23.44
N ASP A 20 -7.70 -39.53 -23.39
CA ASP A 20 -7.00 -40.81 -23.33
C ASP A 20 -5.78 -40.86 -24.27
N HIS A 21 -4.67 -40.30 -23.83
CA HIS A 21 -3.36 -40.63 -24.36
C HIS A 21 -2.82 -41.73 -23.47
N ASP A 22 -2.88 -42.94 -24.02
CA ASP A 22 -2.03 -44.08 -23.72
C ASP A 22 -0.75 -43.69 -22.95
N GLN A 23 -0.77 -44.01 -21.66
CA GLN A 23 0.23 -44.76 -20.88
C GLN A 23 1.65 -45.00 -21.48
N LYS A 24 2.27 -44.00 -22.10
CA LYS A 24 3.64 -44.05 -22.65
C LYS A 24 4.40 -42.71 -22.57
N ASP A 25 4.13 -41.87 -21.57
CA ASP A 25 5.05 -40.77 -21.27
C ASP A 25 5.97 -41.17 -20.10
N PRO A 26 7.27 -41.41 -20.34
CA PRO A 26 8.18 -41.83 -19.29
C PRO A 26 8.50 -40.64 -18.38
N SER A 27 8.39 -40.87 -17.07
CA SER A 27 9.13 -40.19 -15.99
C SER A 27 8.69 -38.78 -15.57
N ALA A 28 7.49 -38.65 -15.00
CA ALA A 28 7.34 -37.69 -13.92
C ALA A 28 8.20 -38.18 -12.73
N ALA A 29 9.45 -37.70 -12.62
CA ALA A 29 10.42 -38.16 -11.61
C ALA A 29 9.87 -38.14 -10.17
N ILE A 30 9.02 -37.17 -9.85
CA ILE A 30 8.35 -37.06 -8.55
C ILE A 30 7.43 -38.26 -8.25
N LEU A 31 6.78 -38.84 -9.26
CA LEU A 31 5.89 -40.01 -9.10
C LEU A 31 6.67 -41.33 -9.01
N GLN A 32 7.98 -41.32 -9.27
CA GLN A 32 8.86 -42.47 -9.10
C GLN A 32 9.46 -42.54 -7.68
N LEU A 33 9.30 -41.50 -6.86
CA LEU A 33 9.73 -41.48 -5.47
C LEU A 33 8.87 -42.43 -4.63
N SER A 34 9.46 -43.00 -3.57
CA SER A 34 8.71 -43.78 -2.60
C SER A 34 7.67 -42.90 -1.87
N LEU A 35 6.61 -43.54 -1.37
CA LEU A 35 5.56 -42.85 -0.60
C LEU A 35 6.12 -42.15 0.64
N ASP A 36 7.16 -42.70 1.27
CA ASP A 36 7.80 -42.09 2.43
C ASP A 36 8.49 -40.77 2.08
N ILE A 37 9.23 -40.75 0.96
CA ILE A 37 9.89 -39.52 0.46
C ILE A 37 8.83 -38.50 0.04
N LEU A 38 7.77 -38.93 -0.65
CA LEU A 38 6.66 -38.05 -1.00
C LEU A 38 5.99 -37.45 0.23
N SER A 39 5.78 -38.25 1.28
CA SER A 39 5.19 -37.78 2.54
C SER A 39 6.09 -36.73 3.19
N LEU A 40 7.40 -36.98 3.29
CA LEU A 40 8.39 -36.01 3.79
C LEU A 40 8.38 -34.71 2.99
N ILE A 41 8.34 -34.78 1.66
CA ILE A 41 8.23 -33.60 0.80
C ILE A 41 6.95 -32.85 1.13
N THR A 42 5.81 -33.56 1.15
CA THR A 42 4.51 -32.94 1.39
C THR A 42 4.44 -32.30 2.75
N ASP A 43 5.02 -32.89 3.81
CA ASP A 43 4.98 -32.35 5.16
C ASP A 43 5.64 -30.97 5.26
N ASN A 44 6.64 -30.70 4.42
CA ASN A 44 7.34 -29.42 4.33
C ASN A 44 6.62 -28.37 3.45
N LEU A 45 5.52 -28.73 2.78
CA LEU A 45 4.77 -27.79 1.94
C LEU A 45 3.81 -26.92 2.77
N ALA A 46 3.64 -25.67 2.34
CA ALA A 46 2.59 -24.81 2.85
C ALA A 46 1.20 -25.40 2.54
N LEU A 47 0.19 -25.01 3.33
CA LEU A 47 -1.14 -25.61 3.23
C LEU A 47 -1.80 -25.41 1.86
N HIS A 48 -1.58 -24.25 1.22
CA HIS A 48 -2.09 -23.97 -0.11
C HIS A 48 -1.38 -24.80 -1.19
N ASP A 49 -0.09 -25.08 -1.02
CA ASP A 49 0.67 -25.95 -1.93
C ASP A 49 0.21 -27.40 -1.80
N LYS A 50 -0.02 -27.90 -0.58
CA LYS A 50 -0.65 -29.20 -0.34
C LYS A 50 -2.01 -29.29 -1.04
N PHE A 51 -2.81 -28.22 -0.96
CA PHE A 51 -4.10 -28.15 -1.65
C PHE A 51 -3.94 -28.20 -3.17
N LEU A 52 -3.07 -27.39 -3.76
CA LEU A 52 -2.81 -27.40 -5.21
C LEU A 52 -2.32 -28.78 -5.67
N LEU A 53 -1.37 -29.36 -4.94
CA LEU A 53 -0.81 -30.67 -5.22
C LEU A 53 -1.88 -31.77 -5.20
N SER A 54 -2.82 -31.71 -4.25
CA SER A 54 -3.96 -32.66 -4.17
C SER A 54 -4.91 -32.63 -5.38
N HIS A 55 -4.83 -31.57 -6.19
CA HIS A 55 -5.63 -31.39 -7.40
C HIS A 55 -4.86 -31.69 -8.70
N THR A 56 -3.58 -32.07 -8.64
CA THR A 56 -2.77 -32.37 -9.83
C THR A 56 -3.02 -33.78 -10.37
N CYS A 57 -2.85 -34.83 -9.57
CA CYS A 57 -3.04 -36.23 -9.97
C CYS A 57 -3.55 -37.12 -8.83
N LYS A 58 -3.96 -38.36 -9.16
CA LYS A 58 -4.50 -39.32 -8.17
C LYS A 58 -3.47 -39.69 -7.09
N ALA A 59 -2.21 -39.94 -7.47
CA ALA A 59 -1.16 -40.34 -6.53
C ALA A 59 -0.85 -39.22 -5.52
N LEU A 60 -0.63 -38.00 -6.01
CA LEU A 60 -0.39 -36.84 -5.15
C LEU A 60 -1.61 -36.51 -4.29
N ARG A 61 -2.83 -36.69 -4.80
CA ARG A 61 -4.06 -36.59 -4.01
C ARG A 61 -4.13 -37.58 -2.87
N GLN A 62 -3.63 -38.80 -3.04
CA GLN A 62 -3.60 -39.80 -1.97
C GLN A 62 -2.65 -39.38 -0.85
N VAL A 63 -1.45 -38.92 -1.19
CA VAL A 63 -0.44 -38.48 -0.20
C VAL A 63 -0.86 -37.18 0.51
N THR A 64 -1.55 -36.28 -0.21
CA THR A 64 -2.03 -35.00 0.34
C THR A 64 -3.50 -35.03 0.76
N PHE A 65 -4.10 -36.21 0.90
CA PHE A 65 -5.53 -36.31 1.18
C PHE A 65 -5.89 -35.67 2.52
N GLN A 66 -6.70 -34.62 2.47
CA GLN A 66 -7.21 -33.95 3.65
C GLN A 66 -8.68 -33.59 3.43
N ASN A 67 -9.45 -33.58 4.52
CA ASN A 67 -10.76 -32.96 4.51
C ASN A 67 -10.57 -31.44 4.56
N TRP A 68 -10.39 -30.82 3.38
CA TRP A 68 -10.11 -29.39 3.27
C TRP A 68 -11.19 -28.50 3.89
N ASP A 69 -12.47 -28.88 3.86
CA ASP A 69 -13.53 -28.12 4.54
C ASP A 69 -13.29 -28.10 6.06
N PHE A 70 -12.96 -29.25 6.64
CA PHE A 70 -12.65 -29.36 8.06
C PHE A 70 -11.35 -28.62 8.43
N VAL A 71 -10.28 -28.81 7.66
CA VAL A 71 -8.99 -28.15 7.92
C VAL A 71 -9.14 -26.64 7.88
N LEU A 72 -9.72 -26.09 6.80
CA LEU A 72 -9.90 -24.64 6.66
C LEU A 72 -10.81 -24.05 7.75
N SER A 73 -11.82 -24.79 8.21
CA SER A 73 -12.71 -24.32 9.28
C SER A 73 -12.04 -24.20 10.65
N ARG A 74 -10.89 -24.88 10.84
CA ARG A 74 -10.13 -24.88 12.09
C ARG A 74 -8.97 -23.89 12.10
N LEU A 75 -8.64 -23.32 10.94
CA LEU A 75 -7.56 -22.35 10.82
C LEU A 75 -7.93 -21.03 11.49
N SER A 76 -6.92 -20.37 12.06
CA SER A 76 -7.02 -18.98 12.48
C SER A 76 -7.36 -18.06 11.29
N PHE A 77 -7.78 -16.82 11.57
CA PHE A 77 -8.04 -15.85 10.50
C PHE A 77 -6.78 -15.55 9.67
N GLU A 78 -5.62 -15.44 10.32
CA GLU A 78 -4.34 -15.24 9.66
C GLU A 78 -3.99 -16.42 8.75
N ASP A 79 -4.14 -17.65 9.23
CA ASP A 79 -3.83 -18.86 8.46
C ASP A 79 -4.78 -19.07 7.27
N GLN A 80 -6.08 -18.79 7.47
CA GLN A 80 -7.04 -18.79 6.36
C GLN A 80 -6.64 -17.76 5.31
N SER A 81 -6.27 -16.56 5.74
CA SER A 81 -5.83 -15.49 4.83
C SER A 81 -4.58 -15.91 4.05
N GLY A 82 -3.58 -16.48 4.73
CA GLY A 82 -2.36 -17.01 4.12
C GLY A 82 -2.64 -18.11 3.09
N PHE A 83 -3.54 -19.05 3.43
CA PHE A 83 -3.98 -20.09 2.50
C PHE A 83 -4.58 -19.50 1.21
N TRP A 84 -5.51 -18.56 1.34
CA TRP A 84 -6.16 -17.97 0.17
C TRP A 84 -5.22 -17.09 -0.66
N VAL A 85 -4.32 -16.35 -0.03
CA VAL A 85 -3.28 -15.56 -0.70
C VAL A 85 -2.36 -16.47 -1.52
N GLY A 86 -1.89 -17.57 -0.93
CA GLY A 86 -1.08 -18.56 -1.63
C GLY A 86 -1.78 -19.18 -2.85
N LEU A 87 -3.07 -19.51 -2.73
CA LEU A 87 -3.85 -19.94 -3.90
C LEU A 87 -4.02 -18.83 -4.95
N ALA A 88 -4.26 -17.59 -4.53
CA ALA A 88 -4.41 -16.47 -5.44
C ALA A 88 -3.12 -16.15 -6.20
N TYR A 89 -1.95 -16.47 -5.64
CA TYR A 89 -0.64 -16.20 -6.23
C TYR A 89 -0.47 -16.83 -7.62
N THR A 90 -1.00 -18.03 -7.84
CA THR A 90 -0.89 -18.76 -9.11
C THR A 90 -2.08 -18.53 -10.04
N LEU A 91 -3.16 -17.93 -9.55
CA LEU A 91 -4.42 -17.76 -10.28
C LEU A 91 -4.56 -16.31 -10.81
N PRO A 92 -4.28 -16.05 -12.11
CA PRO A 92 -4.22 -14.69 -12.64
C PRO A 92 -5.55 -13.92 -12.57
N ASN A 93 -6.67 -14.64 -12.59
CA ASN A 93 -8.01 -14.05 -12.65
C ASN A 93 -8.65 -13.92 -11.26
N ARG A 94 -7.87 -14.13 -10.19
CA ARG A 94 -8.38 -14.20 -8.82
C ARG A 94 -7.52 -13.45 -7.81
N TRP A 95 -8.19 -13.00 -6.75
CA TRP A 95 -7.55 -12.40 -5.59
C TRP A 95 -8.18 -12.91 -4.30
N ALA A 96 -7.38 -12.92 -3.23
CA ALA A 96 -7.81 -13.31 -1.89
C ALA A 96 -8.36 -12.11 -1.12
N CYS A 97 -9.60 -12.21 -0.66
CA CYS A 97 -10.22 -11.17 0.16
C CYS A 97 -10.07 -11.47 1.65
N LEU A 98 -9.49 -10.54 2.41
CA LEU A 98 -9.41 -10.66 3.88
C LEU A 98 -10.76 -10.61 4.57
N LYS A 99 -11.69 -9.79 4.08
CA LYS A 99 -12.95 -9.56 4.81
C LYS A 99 -13.81 -10.82 4.88
N CYS A 100 -13.81 -11.62 3.82
CA CYS A 100 -14.66 -12.81 3.73
C CYS A 100 -13.88 -14.12 3.65
N CYS A 101 -12.55 -14.07 3.63
CA CYS A 101 -11.64 -15.20 3.45
C CYS A 101 -12.03 -16.08 2.25
N LYS A 102 -12.14 -15.48 1.06
CA LYS A 102 -12.49 -16.17 -0.20
C LYS A 102 -11.69 -15.64 -1.38
N LEU A 103 -11.64 -16.45 -2.45
CA LEU A 103 -11.18 -15.99 -3.75
C LEU A 103 -12.30 -15.31 -4.54
N HIS A 104 -12.03 -14.09 -4.97
CA HIS A 104 -12.89 -13.32 -5.85
C HIS A 104 -12.35 -13.34 -7.27
N HIS A 105 -13.22 -13.14 -8.25
CA HIS A 105 -12.79 -12.83 -9.61
C HIS A 105 -12.28 -11.40 -9.68
N ILE A 106 -11.35 -11.17 -10.60
CA ILE A 106 -10.95 -9.83 -11.01
C ILE A 106 -12.11 -9.14 -11.74
N ASP A 107 -12.37 -7.89 -11.40
CA ASP A 107 -13.19 -6.98 -12.19
C ASP A 107 -12.23 -6.05 -12.93
N THR A 108 -12.10 -6.21 -14.25
CA THR A 108 -11.14 -5.41 -15.03
C THR A 108 -11.57 -3.95 -15.21
N SER A 109 -12.78 -3.58 -14.77
CA SER A 109 -13.23 -2.20 -14.70
C SER A 109 -12.88 -1.52 -13.37
N ASP A 110 -12.45 -2.30 -12.38
CA ASP A 110 -12.04 -1.81 -11.06
C ASP A 110 -10.58 -1.37 -11.09
N VAL A 111 -10.37 -0.09 -11.37
CA VAL A 111 -9.05 0.53 -11.40
C VAL A 111 -9.02 1.74 -10.46
N PRO A 112 -7.86 2.15 -9.94
CA PRO A 112 -7.76 3.24 -8.98
C PRO A 112 -8.48 4.53 -9.40
N ALA A 113 -8.40 4.89 -10.69
CA ALA A 113 -9.03 6.08 -11.27
C ALA A 113 -10.56 5.96 -11.46
N ALA A 114 -11.14 4.75 -11.38
CA ALA A 114 -12.57 4.51 -11.57
C ALA A 114 -13.35 4.45 -10.26
N PHE A 115 -12.74 4.83 -9.13
CA PHE A 115 -13.27 4.60 -7.79
C PHE A 115 -14.72 5.05 -7.60
N GLN A 116 -15.11 6.23 -8.09
CA GLN A 116 -16.49 6.72 -7.95
C GLN A 116 -17.49 5.82 -8.67
N THR A 117 -17.19 5.39 -9.90
CA THR A 117 -18.09 4.51 -10.66
C THR A 117 -18.25 3.14 -10.01
N VAL A 118 -17.19 2.69 -9.36
CA VAL A 118 -17.08 1.38 -8.72
C VAL A 118 -17.73 1.36 -7.33
N ARG A 119 -17.62 2.46 -6.57
CA ARG A 119 -18.15 2.59 -5.20
C ARG A 119 -19.64 2.25 -5.12
N TYR A 120 -20.42 2.63 -6.14
CA TYR A 120 -21.86 2.36 -6.19
C TYR A 120 -22.22 0.96 -6.70
N ARG A 121 -21.28 0.24 -7.34
CA ARG A 121 -21.50 -1.14 -7.83
C ARG A 121 -21.40 -2.20 -6.74
N GLY A 122 -21.00 -1.83 -5.52
CA GLY A 122 -20.96 -2.74 -4.38
C GLY A 122 -19.98 -3.89 -4.60
N ILE A 123 -18.76 -3.60 -5.06
CA ILE A 123 -17.73 -4.63 -5.21
C ILE A 123 -17.64 -5.44 -3.91
N PRO A 124 -17.77 -6.78 -3.99
CA PRO A 124 -17.78 -7.62 -2.81
C PRO A 124 -16.52 -7.34 -1.99
N CYS A 125 -16.73 -6.81 -0.79
CA CYS A 125 -15.71 -6.70 0.24
C CYS A 125 -14.56 -5.69 0.03
N SER A 126 -14.65 -4.71 -0.88
CA SER A 126 -13.50 -3.88 -1.29
C SER A 126 -13.25 -2.53 -0.59
N ILE A 127 -14.05 -2.10 0.40
CA ILE A 127 -14.11 -0.65 0.74
C ILE A 127 -13.47 -0.27 2.09
N LYS A 128 -13.08 -1.23 2.94
CA LYS A 128 -12.77 -0.91 4.35
C LYS A 128 -11.32 -0.48 4.66
N HIS A 129 -10.36 -0.70 3.74
CA HIS A 129 -8.94 -0.40 3.98
C HIS A 129 -8.31 0.12 2.69
N SER A 130 -8.56 1.37 2.35
CA SER A 130 -8.05 1.99 1.13
C SER A 130 -7.03 3.06 1.43
N ARG A 131 -6.01 3.15 0.58
CA ARG A 131 -5.08 4.30 0.57
C ARG A 131 -5.44 5.18 -0.61
N GLY A 132 -5.62 6.46 -0.37
CA GLY A 132 -5.95 7.44 -1.39
C GLY A 132 -6.76 8.57 -0.79
N ILE A 133 -7.05 9.57 -1.61
CA ILE A 133 -7.93 10.66 -1.23
C ILE A 133 -9.35 10.10 -1.29
N GLU A 134 -9.88 9.52 -0.18
CA GLU A 134 -11.24 8.96 -0.13
C GLU A 134 -12.34 9.98 -0.53
N VAL A 135 -11.99 11.27 -0.51
CA VAL A 135 -12.82 12.41 -0.92
C VAL A 135 -12.85 12.58 -2.46
N GLU A 136 -11.92 11.99 -3.20
CA GLU A 136 -11.70 12.21 -4.64
C GLU A 136 -11.81 10.92 -5.48
N VAL A 137 -11.74 11.07 -6.81
CA VAL A 137 -12.00 10.02 -7.83
C VAL A 137 -10.92 8.92 -7.87
N TYR A 138 -9.85 9.04 -7.08
CA TYR A 138 -8.73 8.11 -7.06
C TYR A 138 -8.61 7.36 -5.73
N SER A 139 -8.63 6.03 -5.78
CA SER A 139 -8.48 5.18 -4.60
C SER A 139 -7.66 3.93 -4.88
N MET A 140 -6.52 3.79 -4.22
CA MET A 140 -5.69 2.60 -4.27
C MET A 140 -6.15 1.60 -3.21
N GLN A 141 -6.36 0.36 -3.63
CA GLN A 141 -6.77 -0.75 -2.77
C GLN A 141 -5.66 -1.78 -2.76
N HIS A 142 -5.58 -2.57 -1.68
CA HIS A 142 -4.56 -3.61 -1.59
C HIS A 142 -4.56 -4.54 -2.80
N TYR A 143 -5.74 -4.99 -3.23
CA TYR A 143 -5.83 -5.93 -4.34
C TYR A 143 -5.43 -5.29 -5.68
N HIS A 144 -5.54 -3.98 -5.87
CA HIS A 144 -5.00 -3.29 -7.06
C HIS A 144 -3.48 -3.48 -7.13
N ILE A 145 -2.78 -3.22 -6.01
CA ILE A 145 -1.33 -3.37 -5.88
C ILE A 145 -0.92 -4.83 -6.11
N GLN A 146 -1.63 -5.77 -5.45
CA GLN A 146 -1.34 -7.19 -5.62
C GLN A 146 -1.56 -7.67 -7.05
N PHE A 147 -2.59 -7.17 -7.74
CA PHE A 147 -2.79 -7.49 -9.15
C PHE A 147 -1.72 -6.89 -10.03
N ALA A 148 -1.31 -5.64 -9.80
CA ALA A 148 -0.23 -5.02 -10.55
C ALA A 148 1.06 -5.85 -10.45
N LEU A 149 1.45 -6.23 -9.24
CA LEU A 149 2.64 -7.06 -8.97
C LEU A 149 2.52 -8.46 -9.58
N LYS A 150 1.38 -9.12 -9.37
CA LYS A 150 1.11 -10.47 -9.90
C LYS A 150 1.11 -10.51 -11.42
N LEU A 151 0.38 -9.60 -12.07
CA LEU A 151 0.26 -9.58 -13.54
C LEU A 151 1.57 -9.15 -14.19
N SER A 152 2.35 -8.27 -13.54
CA SER A 152 3.71 -7.95 -13.97
C SER A 152 4.63 -9.17 -13.90
N ARG A 153 4.51 -10.02 -12.86
CA ARG A 153 5.31 -11.25 -12.71
C ARG A 153 4.89 -12.34 -13.70
N LEU A 154 3.59 -12.60 -13.83
CA LEU A 154 3.08 -13.67 -14.69
C LEU A 154 3.30 -13.38 -16.17
N GLY A 155 3.24 -12.10 -16.58
CA GLY A 155 3.42 -11.68 -17.96
C GLY A 155 2.31 -12.18 -18.90
N LYS A 156 2.09 -11.48 -20.02
CA LYS A 156 1.14 -11.81 -21.10
C LYS A 156 -0.35 -11.99 -20.72
N VAL A 157 -0.72 -12.02 -19.44
CA VAL A 157 -2.11 -12.13 -18.95
C VAL A 157 -2.62 -10.75 -18.56
N HIS A 158 -3.88 -10.44 -18.91
CA HIS A 158 -4.58 -9.20 -18.54
C HIS A 158 -3.78 -7.90 -18.75
N GLN A 159 -3.00 -7.82 -19.83
CA GLN A 159 -2.07 -6.71 -20.06
C GLN A 159 -2.77 -5.35 -20.12
N ARG A 160 -4.00 -5.29 -20.66
CA ARG A 160 -4.81 -4.06 -20.67
C ARG A 160 -5.18 -3.61 -19.26
N TYR A 161 -5.51 -4.56 -18.39
CA TYR A 161 -5.87 -4.24 -17.01
C TYR A 161 -4.62 -3.85 -16.19
N LEU A 162 -3.49 -4.55 -16.39
CA LEU A 162 -2.21 -4.14 -15.81
C LEU A 162 -1.84 -2.72 -16.25
N ALA A 163 -1.96 -2.40 -17.54
CA ALA A 163 -1.71 -1.06 -18.05
C ALA A 163 -2.61 -0.02 -17.36
N ALA A 164 -3.89 -0.32 -17.17
CA ALA A 164 -4.82 0.57 -16.48
C ALA A 164 -4.55 0.72 -14.97
N LEU A 165 -4.06 -0.33 -14.29
CA LEU A 165 -3.61 -0.26 -12.90
C LEU A 165 -2.34 0.57 -12.72
N MET A 166 -1.47 0.56 -13.74
CA MET A 166 -0.19 1.25 -13.76
C MET A 166 -0.27 2.62 -14.45
N ASP A 167 -1.46 3.06 -14.84
CA ASP A 167 -1.63 4.33 -15.55
C ASP A 167 -1.48 5.51 -14.59
N THR A 168 -0.84 6.58 -15.06
CA THR A 168 -0.71 7.80 -14.30
C THR A 168 -2.06 8.50 -14.24
N TYR A 169 -2.56 8.73 -13.03
CA TYR A 169 -3.77 9.52 -12.84
C TYR A 169 -3.39 10.98 -12.65
N THR A 170 -4.00 11.88 -13.43
CA THR A 170 -3.84 13.33 -13.27
C THR A 170 -5.20 13.98 -13.15
N ARG A 171 -5.38 14.78 -12.10
CA ARG A 171 -6.52 15.68 -11.91
C ARG A 171 -6.04 17.11 -12.04
N THR A 172 -6.62 17.84 -12.99
CA THR A 172 -6.54 19.29 -13.08
C THR A 172 -7.94 19.83 -12.80
N GLY A 173 -8.15 20.47 -11.65
CA GLY A 173 -9.48 20.84 -11.19
C GLY A 173 -9.61 22.30 -10.76
N ILE A 174 -10.86 22.75 -10.68
CA ILE A 174 -11.23 23.96 -9.93
C ILE A 174 -11.05 23.60 -8.45
N SER A 175 -10.19 24.34 -7.74
CA SER A 175 -9.98 24.07 -6.31
C SER A 175 -11.30 24.15 -5.57
N PHE A 176 -11.44 23.30 -4.56
CA PHE A 176 -12.53 23.41 -3.58
C PHE A 176 -12.49 24.73 -2.81
N ILE A 177 -11.41 25.51 -2.93
CA ILE A 177 -11.20 26.78 -2.25
C ILE A 177 -10.76 27.83 -3.28
N PRO A 178 -11.72 28.46 -3.98
CA PRO A 178 -11.42 29.65 -4.77
C PRO A 178 -10.71 30.69 -3.88
N PRO A 179 -9.66 31.37 -4.38
CA PRO A 179 -9.14 31.40 -5.75
C PRO A 179 -7.95 30.46 -6.02
N LEU A 180 -7.68 29.52 -5.12
CA LEU A 180 -6.59 28.56 -5.35
C LEU A 180 -6.95 27.69 -6.57
N ALA A 181 -5.93 27.23 -7.28
CA ALA A 181 -6.04 26.09 -8.19
C ALA A 181 -5.28 24.93 -7.57
N ASP A 182 -5.83 23.73 -7.71
CA ASP A 182 -5.16 22.50 -7.28
C ASP A 182 -5.04 21.53 -8.46
N SER A 183 -3.90 20.86 -8.52
CA SER A 183 -3.75 19.67 -9.33
C SER A 183 -3.12 18.57 -8.52
N TYR A 184 -3.45 17.34 -8.89
CA TYR A 184 -2.99 16.14 -8.22
C TYR A 184 -2.58 15.12 -9.27
N THR A 185 -1.45 14.47 -9.05
CA THR A 185 -0.98 13.36 -9.86
C THR A 185 -0.66 12.17 -8.99
N ALA A 186 -1.02 10.97 -9.44
CA ALA A 186 -0.66 9.70 -8.83
C ALA A 186 0.01 8.82 -9.88
N GLU A 187 1.30 8.55 -9.70
CA GLU A 187 2.13 7.77 -10.62
C GLU A 187 2.56 6.46 -9.96
N PRO A 188 1.99 5.31 -10.34
CA PRO A 188 2.42 4.01 -9.86
C PRO A 188 3.63 3.48 -10.65
N ARG A 189 4.55 2.79 -9.97
CA ARG A 189 5.67 2.06 -10.59
C ARG A 189 5.94 0.76 -9.86
N ILE A 190 6.48 -0.22 -10.59
CA ILE A 190 7.05 -1.42 -10.00
C ILE A 190 8.58 -1.33 -10.13
N ILE A 191 9.27 -1.21 -9.00
CA ILE A 191 10.74 -1.10 -8.92
C ILE A 191 11.23 -2.23 -8.03
N ASN A 192 12.14 -3.07 -8.52
CA ASN A 192 12.68 -4.22 -7.77
C ASN A 192 11.59 -5.14 -7.17
N LYS A 193 10.52 -5.39 -7.94
CA LYS A 193 9.31 -6.15 -7.52
C LYS A 193 8.51 -5.52 -6.38
N ARG A 194 8.76 -4.27 -6.03
CA ARG A 194 8.01 -3.49 -5.06
C ARG A 194 7.09 -2.52 -5.78
N PHE A 195 5.90 -2.29 -5.24
CA PHE A 195 4.96 -1.31 -5.80
C PHE A 195 5.18 0.03 -5.11
N ILE A 196 5.65 1.01 -5.88
CA ILE A 196 5.93 2.36 -5.41
C ILE A 196 4.90 3.32 -6.04
N LEU A 197 4.35 4.23 -5.24
CA LEU A 197 3.44 5.28 -5.72
C LEU A 197 4.05 6.65 -5.43
N LEU A 198 4.18 7.48 -6.46
CA LEU A 198 4.45 8.90 -6.30
C LEU A 198 3.12 9.66 -6.36
N GLU A 199 2.76 10.31 -5.27
CA GLU A 199 1.67 11.29 -5.23
C GLU A 199 2.26 12.70 -5.25
N GLU A 200 1.74 13.57 -6.12
CA GLU A 200 2.12 14.98 -6.22
C GLU A 200 0.88 15.86 -6.08
N TRP A 201 0.92 16.80 -5.14
CA TRP A 201 -0.07 17.85 -4.99
C TRP A 201 0.57 19.18 -5.35
N ASN A 202 -0.09 19.92 -6.25
CA ASN A 202 0.34 21.23 -6.67
C ASN A 202 -0.77 22.23 -6.37
N ILE A 203 -0.47 23.22 -5.54
CA ILE A 203 -1.41 24.25 -5.09
C ILE A 203 -0.90 25.59 -5.61
N ARG A 204 -1.72 26.31 -6.36
CA ARG A 204 -1.38 27.60 -6.95
C ARG A 204 -2.35 28.68 -6.51
N ASN A 205 -1.84 29.85 -6.16
CA ASN A 205 -2.64 31.05 -6.01
C ASN A 205 -2.70 31.80 -7.34
N ASN A 206 -3.84 31.70 -8.03
CA ASN A 206 -4.04 32.33 -9.34
C ASN A 206 -4.45 33.81 -9.26
N THR A 207 -4.61 34.34 -8.06
CA THR A 207 -4.99 35.74 -7.85
C THR A 207 -3.80 36.61 -7.48
N SER A 208 -3.89 37.89 -7.81
CA SER A 208 -2.97 38.93 -7.37
C SER A 208 -3.13 39.29 -5.88
N THR A 209 -4.11 38.70 -5.17
CA THR A 209 -4.30 38.89 -3.74
C THR A 209 -3.37 38.00 -2.92
N ALA A 210 -2.87 38.53 -1.80
CA ALA A 210 -1.94 37.88 -0.87
C ALA A 210 -2.60 36.76 -0.02
N LEU A 211 -3.44 35.92 -0.63
CA LEU A 211 -3.98 34.76 0.06
C LEU A 211 -2.87 33.72 0.28
N PRO A 212 -2.72 33.18 1.50
CA PRO A 212 -1.73 32.15 1.77
C PRO A 212 -2.10 30.86 1.03
N LEU A 213 -1.10 30.08 0.60
CA LEU A 213 -1.31 28.80 -0.09
C LEU A 213 -2.02 27.76 0.79
N PHE A 214 -1.93 27.90 2.12
CA PHE A 214 -2.58 27.02 3.08
C PHE A 214 -3.43 27.80 4.11
N PRO A 215 -4.63 28.25 3.75
CA PRO A 215 -5.46 29.08 4.62
C PRO A 215 -6.09 28.30 5.79
N ASP A 216 -6.04 28.88 7.00
CA ASP A 216 -6.52 28.24 8.25
C ASP A 216 -8.02 27.91 8.29
N LYS A 217 -8.81 28.60 7.49
CA LYS A 217 -10.27 28.45 7.44
C LYS A 217 -10.74 27.41 6.44
N SER A 218 -9.84 26.86 5.62
CA SER A 218 -10.20 25.99 4.52
C SER A 218 -9.86 24.52 4.81
N ARG A 219 -10.64 23.60 4.25
CA ARG A 219 -10.34 22.16 4.31
C ARG A 219 -9.51 21.78 3.10
N LEU A 220 -8.18 21.79 3.25
CA LEU A 220 -7.23 21.19 2.32
C LEU A 220 -6.70 19.90 2.95
N PRO A 221 -7.41 18.77 2.81
CA PRO A 221 -6.84 17.50 3.25
C PRO A 221 -5.60 17.22 2.39
N LEU A 222 -4.42 17.23 3.01
CA LEU A 222 -3.17 16.78 2.41
C LEU A 222 -2.78 15.46 3.07
N PRO A 223 -3.20 14.32 2.52
CA PRO A 223 -2.98 13.03 3.14
C PRO A 223 -1.64 12.45 2.65
N VAL A 224 -0.50 13.03 3.07
CA VAL A 224 0.82 12.48 2.72
C VAL A 224 0.92 11.03 3.18
N CYS A 225 0.52 10.69 4.41
CA CYS A 225 0.23 9.30 4.79
C CYS A 225 -0.80 9.30 5.95
N PRO A 226 -1.28 8.13 6.44
CA PRO A 226 -2.16 8.10 7.60
C PRO A 226 -1.55 8.78 8.85
N HIS A 227 -0.22 8.75 8.99
CA HIS A 227 0.54 9.28 10.12
C HIS A 227 0.86 10.77 9.99
N MET A 228 1.05 11.24 8.75
CA MET A 228 1.37 12.63 8.42
C MET A 228 0.31 13.17 7.48
N ARG A 229 -0.76 13.70 8.06
CA ARG A 229 -1.83 14.35 7.31
C ARG A 229 -2.21 15.68 7.92
N MET A 230 -2.53 16.66 7.07
CA MET A 230 -3.21 17.87 7.51
C MET A 230 -4.69 17.57 7.64
N LEU A 231 -5.20 17.63 8.87
CA LEU A 231 -6.56 17.19 9.20
C LEU A 231 -7.59 18.30 8.97
N PHE A 232 -7.28 19.51 9.44
CA PHE A 232 -8.19 20.64 9.41
C PHE A 232 -7.43 21.96 9.31
N GLY A 233 -7.87 22.84 8.41
CA GLY A 233 -7.26 24.15 8.23
C GLY A 233 -5.89 24.11 7.57
N GLY A 234 -5.15 25.19 7.76
CA GLY A 234 -3.77 25.36 7.37
C GLY A 234 -2.82 24.73 8.41
N PRO A 235 -1.50 24.85 8.20
CA PRO A 235 -0.49 24.18 9.02
C PRO A 235 -0.60 24.58 10.49
N ALA A 236 -0.82 25.87 10.79
CA ALA A 236 -0.94 26.35 12.16
C ALA A 236 -2.14 25.73 12.90
N ARG A 237 -3.31 25.71 12.27
CA ARG A 237 -4.51 25.12 12.86
C ARG A 237 -4.40 23.60 13.02
N SER A 238 -3.85 22.91 12.01
CA SER A 238 -3.62 21.47 12.06
C SER A 238 -2.66 21.11 13.21
N ARG A 239 -1.54 21.84 13.35
CA ARG A 239 -0.59 21.70 14.46
C ARG A 239 -1.24 21.91 15.82
N SER A 240 -1.94 23.02 16.01
CA SER A 240 -2.61 23.35 17.28
C SER A 240 -3.61 22.28 17.71
N TRP A 241 -4.36 21.74 16.75
CA TRP A 241 -5.31 20.66 17.00
C TRP A 241 -4.62 19.34 17.39
N LYS A 242 -3.53 18.98 16.70
CA LYS A 242 -2.72 17.79 17.01
C LYS A 242 -2.11 17.90 18.40
N GLN A 243 -1.50 19.05 18.72
CA GLN A 243 -0.93 19.35 20.03
C GLN A 243 -1.97 19.24 21.16
N SER A 244 -3.11 19.91 21.01
CA SER A 244 -4.19 19.87 22.00
C SER A 244 -4.74 18.45 22.24
N SER A 245 -4.71 17.62 21.20
CA SER A 245 -5.20 16.25 21.27
C SER A 245 -4.18 15.31 21.91
N ILE A 246 -2.88 15.44 21.58
CA ILE A 246 -1.81 14.71 22.26
C ILE A 246 -1.78 15.09 23.74
N HIS A 247 -1.77 16.39 24.07
CA HIS A 247 -1.78 16.87 25.45
C HIS A 247 -2.93 16.25 26.25
N ARG A 248 -4.15 16.22 25.69
CA ARG A 248 -5.31 15.57 26.34
C ARG A 248 -5.08 14.07 26.58
N MET A 249 -4.59 13.34 25.59
CA MET A 249 -4.32 11.91 25.75
C MET A 249 -3.25 11.62 26.80
N VAL A 250 -2.13 12.33 26.72
CA VAL A 250 -1.00 12.17 27.63
C VAL A 250 -1.45 12.50 29.05
N HIS A 251 -2.28 13.52 29.24
CA HIS A 251 -2.83 13.89 30.55
C HIS A 251 -3.89 12.90 31.09
N MET A 252 -4.58 12.15 30.22
CA MET A 252 -5.51 11.08 30.63
C MET A 252 -4.83 9.78 31.05
N SER A 253 -3.54 9.58 30.75
CA SER A 253 -2.74 8.50 31.33
C SER A 253 -2.51 8.76 32.84
N ASN A 254 -2.03 7.78 33.63
CA ASN A 254 -1.87 7.93 35.10
C ASN A 254 -0.41 8.12 35.59
N ASN A 255 0.58 8.26 34.69
CA ASN A 255 2.01 8.22 35.04
C ASN A 255 2.77 9.54 34.75
N ASN A 256 3.08 10.42 35.70
CA ASN A 256 3.41 11.85 35.43
C ASN A 256 4.78 12.20 34.81
N ASN A 257 5.87 11.47 35.09
CA ASN A 257 7.23 11.93 34.73
C ASN A 257 7.71 11.51 33.32
N MET A 258 7.13 10.47 32.72
CA MET A 258 7.47 10.00 31.36
C MET A 258 6.71 10.78 30.26
N ARG A 259 5.72 11.60 30.66
CA ARG A 259 4.73 12.23 29.77
C ARG A 259 5.28 13.33 28.86
N GLN A 260 6.20 14.17 29.35
CA GLN A 260 6.62 15.36 28.60
C GLN A 260 7.52 15.01 27.41
N LEU A 261 8.45 14.07 27.60
CA LEU A 261 9.32 13.60 26.51
C LEU A 261 8.50 12.83 25.48
N GLU A 262 7.60 11.94 25.91
CA GLU A 262 6.69 11.21 25.03
C GLU A 262 5.77 12.15 24.24
N GLU A 263 5.20 13.17 24.90
CA GLU A 263 4.39 14.21 24.24
C GLU A 263 5.21 14.96 23.18
N PHE A 264 6.42 15.38 23.52
CA PHE A 264 7.29 16.12 22.61
C PHE A 264 7.69 15.28 21.39
N VAL A 265 8.10 14.03 21.61
CA VAL A 265 8.45 13.09 20.53
C VAL A 265 7.26 12.89 19.63
N LEU A 266 6.11 12.44 20.17
CA LEU A 266 4.89 12.18 19.40
C LEU A 266 4.44 13.42 18.61
N LEU A 267 4.46 14.60 19.24
CA LEU A 267 4.10 15.85 18.58
C LEU A 267 5.00 16.11 17.38
N LYS A 268 6.31 15.95 17.54
CA LYS A 268 7.28 16.11 16.46
C LYS A 268 7.00 15.14 15.33
N GLU A 269 6.73 13.86 15.62
CA GLU A 269 6.44 12.85 14.59
C GLU A 269 5.19 13.20 13.76
N VAL A 270 4.10 13.60 14.42
CA VAL A 270 2.83 13.84 13.73
C VAL A 270 2.75 15.22 13.07
N THR A 271 3.69 16.13 13.37
CA THR A 271 3.71 17.51 12.82
C THR A 271 4.82 17.75 11.79
N LEU A 272 5.54 16.71 11.37
CA LEU A 272 6.61 16.82 10.35
C LEU A 272 6.16 17.48 9.05
N LEU A 273 4.92 17.27 8.62
CA LEU A 273 4.36 17.91 7.43
C LEU A 273 4.19 19.42 7.65
N GLU A 274 3.60 19.83 8.78
CA GLU A 274 3.44 21.23 9.14
C GLU A 274 4.79 21.95 9.31
N ASP A 275 5.76 21.31 9.98
CA ASP A 275 7.12 21.82 10.13
C ASP A 275 7.82 21.96 8.78
N GLY A 276 7.68 20.96 7.91
CA GLY A 276 8.22 21.00 6.55
C GLY A 276 7.64 22.12 5.70
N ILE A 277 6.34 22.43 5.84
CA ILE A 277 5.70 23.56 5.16
C ILE A 277 6.25 24.89 5.70
N ALA A 278 6.39 25.04 7.02
CA ALA A 278 6.96 26.25 7.62
C ALA A 278 8.40 26.50 7.13
N LEU A 279 9.25 25.47 7.15
CA LEU A 279 10.62 25.55 6.63
C LEU A 279 10.67 25.89 5.13
N ALA A 280 9.71 25.41 4.34
CA ALA A 280 9.64 25.72 2.92
C ALA A 280 9.29 27.18 2.65
N TYR A 281 8.52 27.83 3.53
CA TYR A 281 8.29 29.28 3.48
C TYR A 281 9.54 30.07 3.89
N GLU A 282 10.34 29.55 4.83
CA GLU A 282 11.61 30.17 5.24
C GLU A 282 12.70 30.03 4.17
N SER A 283 12.56 29.07 3.25
CA SER A 283 13.53 28.80 2.17
C SER A 283 12.86 28.62 0.80
N PRO A 284 12.21 29.66 0.23
CA PRO A 284 11.53 29.56 -1.05
C PRO A 284 12.46 29.12 -2.19
N GLY A 285 11.94 28.32 -3.11
CA GLY A 285 12.66 27.71 -4.23
C GLY A 285 13.51 26.50 -3.85
N GLN A 286 13.59 26.13 -2.57
CA GLN A 286 14.32 24.94 -2.12
C GLN A 286 13.36 23.80 -1.75
N TRP A 287 13.80 22.58 -2.02
CA TRP A 287 13.10 21.38 -1.59
C TRP A 287 13.44 21.05 -0.14
N ILE A 288 12.41 20.96 0.70
CA ILE A 288 12.48 20.45 2.06
C ILE A 288 12.13 18.96 2.04
N PHE A 289 13.07 18.10 2.41
CA PHE A 289 12.91 16.64 2.39
C PHE A 289 12.70 16.09 3.79
N ASN A 290 11.75 15.17 3.93
CA ASN A 290 11.42 14.50 5.18
C ASN A 290 10.94 13.06 4.90
N SER A 291 10.79 12.29 5.97
CA SER A 291 10.36 10.90 5.93
C SER A 291 9.40 10.62 7.08
N CYS A 292 8.43 9.75 6.86
CA CYS A 292 7.55 9.29 7.91
C CYS A 292 8.32 8.35 8.85
N LEU A 293 8.11 8.49 10.16
CA LEU A 293 8.73 7.60 11.15
C LEU A 293 8.03 6.24 11.27
N HIS A 294 6.83 6.06 10.71
CA HIS A 294 6.01 4.85 10.93
C HIS A 294 5.80 3.98 9.71
N CYS A 295 5.69 4.59 8.52
CA CYS A 295 5.51 3.88 7.26
C CYS A 295 6.64 4.23 6.30
N PRO A 296 6.95 3.36 5.31
CA PRO A 296 7.94 3.63 4.30
C PRO A 296 7.40 4.66 3.29
N THR A 297 7.39 5.92 3.73
CA THR A 297 6.95 7.10 2.98
C THR A 297 7.97 8.21 3.12
N ASP A 298 8.61 8.57 2.02
CA ASP A 298 9.36 9.81 1.92
C ASP A 298 8.47 10.92 1.36
N PHE A 299 8.76 12.16 1.71
CA PHE A 299 8.08 13.30 1.12
C PHE A 299 8.99 14.51 0.94
N ALA A 300 8.58 15.41 0.05
CA ALA A 300 9.28 16.64 -0.23
C ALA A 300 8.28 17.77 -0.43
N ILE A 301 8.65 18.97 0.01
CA ILE A 301 7.83 20.18 -0.10
C ILE A 301 8.69 21.26 -0.74
N MET A 302 8.11 22.00 -1.66
CA MET A 302 8.73 23.18 -2.25
C MET A 302 7.68 24.28 -2.34
N ILE A 303 8.04 25.48 -1.90
CA ILE A 303 7.28 26.70 -2.17
C ILE A 303 8.07 27.48 -3.21
N SER A 304 7.40 27.97 -4.25
CA SER A 304 8.04 28.76 -5.31
C SER A 304 8.64 30.04 -4.75
N THR A 305 9.61 30.62 -5.47
CA THR A 305 10.28 31.87 -5.04
C THR A 305 9.35 33.08 -4.97
N ASP A 306 8.22 33.05 -5.69
CA ASP A 306 7.17 34.08 -5.63
C ASP A 306 6.08 33.75 -4.60
N GLU A 307 6.22 32.64 -3.88
CA GLU A 307 5.29 32.12 -2.86
C GLU A 307 3.85 31.90 -3.36
N ARG A 308 3.69 31.74 -4.68
CA ARG A 308 2.38 31.51 -5.32
C ARG A 308 2.10 30.06 -5.65
N GLU A 309 3.08 29.18 -5.51
CA GLU A 309 2.94 27.76 -5.81
C GLU A 309 3.57 26.92 -4.71
N ALA A 310 2.84 25.92 -4.22
CA ALA A 310 3.37 24.88 -3.37
C ALA A 310 3.28 23.54 -4.10
N THR A 311 4.38 22.80 -4.12
CA THR A 311 4.42 21.42 -4.59
C THR A 311 4.76 20.52 -3.41
N ILE A 312 3.89 19.54 -3.14
CA ILE A 312 4.16 18.46 -2.18
C ILE A 312 4.26 17.15 -2.97
N ARG A 313 5.31 16.38 -2.71
CA ARG A 313 5.51 15.04 -3.27
C ARG A 313 5.58 14.03 -2.15
N ALA A 314 4.97 12.87 -2.33
CA ALA A 314 5.10 11.73 -1.43
C ALA A 314 5.39 10.46 -2.21
N TRP A 315 6.40 9.71 -1.78
CA TRP A 315 6.80 8.42 -2.35
C TRP A 315 6.44 7.33 -1.35
N HIS A 316 5.50 6.47 -1.72
CA HIS A 316 5.03 5.37 -0.88
C HIS A 316 5.59 4.05 -1.37
N ASP A 317 6.18 3.26 -0.49
CA ASP A 317 6.49 1.86 -0.76
C ASP A 317 5.42 0.95 -0.15
N PHE A 318 4.58 0.36 -1.01
CA PHE A 318 3.55 -0.57 -0.56
C PHE A 318 4.04 -2.01 -0.42
N GLY A 319 5.33 -2.26 -0.68
CA GLY A 319 5.96 -3.56 -0.56
C GLY A 319 5.80 -4.46 -1.79
N ILE A 320 5.99 -5.75 -1.56
CA ILE A 320 6.01 -6.80 -2.59
C ILE A 320 4.67 -7.53 -2.70
N GLU A 321 4.58 -8.51 -3.62
CA GLU A 321 3.41 -9.37 -3.73
C GLU A 321 3.27 -10.19 -2.45
N GLY A 322 2.11 -10.12 -1.80
CA GLY A 322 1.95 -10.64 -0.45
C GLY A 322 0.54 -10.52 0.11
N SER A 323 0.45 -10.79 1.42
CA SER A 323 -0.81 -10.79 2.13
C SER A 323 -1.26 -9.37 2.48
N PRO A 324 -2.57 -9.07 2.45
CA PRO A 324 -3.09 -7.78 2.93
C PRO A 324 -2.93 -7.57 4.44
N ILE A 325 -2.48 -8.59 5.18
CA ILE A 325 -2.08 -8.46 6.59
C ILE A 325 -0.63 -8.00 6.74
N ASP A 326 0.13 -7.89 5.63
CA ASP A 326 1.51 -7.44 5.60
C ASP A 326 1.64 -6.05 6.21
N ILE A 327 2.70 -5.89 6.99
CA ILE A 327 2.95 -4.69 7.76
C ILE A 327 3.18 -3.47 6.85
N SER A 328 3.80 -3.67 5.68
CA SER A 328 4.07 -2.62 4.70
C SER A 328 2.77 -2.02 4.20
N TRP A 329 1.78 -2.85 3.86
CA TRP A 329 0.46 -2.36 3.46
C TRP A 329 -0.30 -1.72 4.63
N LYS A 330 -0.32 -2.38 5.80
CA LYS A 330 -1.04 -1.90 6.98
C LYS A 330 -0.57 -0.52 7.45
N ALA A 331 0.71 -0.23 7.33
CA ALA A 331 1.28 1.08 7.66
C ALA A 331 0.74 2.20 6.75
N HIS A 332 0.19 1.89 5.58
CA HIS A 332 -0.39 2.89 4.67
C HIS A 332 -1.91 2.99 4.73
N VAL A 333 -2.60 2.15 5.50
CA VAL A 333 -4.08 2.20 5.58
C VAL A 333 -4.55 2.64 6.96
N ALA A 334 -5.40 3.67 6.98
CA ALA A 334 -6.10 4.04 8.20
C ALA A 334 -7.18 2.98 8.50
N ASP A 335 -7.14 2.39 9.69
CA ASP A 335 -8.26 1.61 10.21
C ASP A 335 -9.35 2.59 10.68
N LYS A 336 -10.57 2.44 10.15
CA LYS A 336 -11.70 3.33 10.47
C LYS A 336 -12.12 3.25 11.94
N ASN A 337 -11.72 2.20 12.65
CA ASN A 337 -11.98 2.03 14.08
C ASN A 337 -10.85 2.58 14.95
N ARG A 338 -9.72 2.98 14.37
CA ARG A 338 -8.55 3.48 15.10
C ARG A 338 -8.62 4.98 15.30
N HIS A 339 -8.22 5.42 16.49
CA HIS A 339 -8.01 6.83 16.76
C HIS A 339 -6.94 7.37 15.81
N TRP A 340 -7.01 8.64 15.42
CA TRP A 340 -6.04 9.20 14.45
C TRP A 340 -4.59 9.21 14.96
N LEU A 341 -4.39 9.03 16.27
CA LEU A 341 -3.08 8.86 16.94
C LEU A 341 -2.64 7.41 17.06
N ASP A 342 -3.50 6.45 16.74
CA ASP A 342 -3.05 5.07 16.53
C ASP A 342 -2.37 5.05 15.16
N VAL A 343 -1.07 5.28 15.22
CA VAL A 343 -0.12 5.40 14.11
C VAL A 343 0.16 4.06 13.42
N GLY A 344 -0.71 3.06 13.61
CA GLY A 344 -0.59 1.78 12.94
C GLY A 344 0.68 1.04 13.33
N PRO A 345 1.09 0.04 12.54
CA PRO A 345 2.34 -0.65 12.77
C PRO A 345 3.54 0.18 12.30
N TYR A 346 4.62 0.14 13.08
CA TYR A 346 5.92 0.68 12.70
C TYR A 346 6.62 -0.25 11.70
N VAL A 347 7.13 0.31 10.61
CA VAL A 347 7.94 -0.40 9.61
C VAL A 347 9.32 0.24 9.58
N ASP A 348 10.34 -0.55 9.91
CA ASP A 348 11.73 -0.09 9.85
C ASP A 348 12.19 0.09 8.40
N TYR A 349 12.71 1.26 8.06
CA TYR A 349 13.30 1.56 6.76
C TYR A 349 14.26 2.75 6.86
N SER A 350 15.21 2.85 5.93
CA SER A 350 16.11 3.99 5.86
C SER A 350 15.38 5.22 5.31
N HIS A 351 15.27 6.29 6.10
CA HIS A 351 14.65 7.55 5.66
C HIS A 351 15.33 8.12 4.41
N GLY A 352 14.53 8.48 3.41
CA GLY A 352 14.99 8.97 2.10
C GLY A 352 15.20 7.87 1.06
N SER A 353 15.22 6.59 1.47
CA SER A 353 15.52 5.48 0.57
C SER A 353 14.44 5.21 -0.47
N ILE A 354 13.18 5.55 -0.20
CA ILE A 354 12.07 5.31 -1.15
C ILE A 354 12.14 6.32 -2.30
N ARG A 355 12.45 7.59 -1.98
CA ARG A 355 12.73 8.63 -2.97
C ARG A 355 13.98 8.32 -3.80
N GLU A 356 15.03 7.83 -3.16
CA GLU A 356 16.26 7.40 -3.84
C GLU A 356 15.97 6.23 -4.80
N LEU A 357 15.27 5.20 -4.33
CA LEU A 357 14.82 4.07 -5.14
C LEU A 357 14.01 4.51 -6.36
N TRP A 358 13.10 5.48 -6.17
CA TRP A 358 12.33 6.06 -7.27
C TRP A 358 13.22 6.71 -8.34
N SER A 359 14.23 7.44 -7.90
CA SER A 359 15.16 8.18 -8.77
C SER A 359 16.11 7.26 -9.52
N GLU A 360 16.60 6.20 -8.86
CA GLU A 360 17.41 5.14 -9.48
C GLU A 360 16.63 4.37 -10.55
N GLY A 361 15.33 4.15 -10.33
CA GLY A 361 14.45 3.56 -11.33
C GLY A 361 14.36 4.39 -12.63
N ILE A 362 14.57 5.71 -12.53
CA ILE A 362 14.62 6.62 -13.70
C ILE A 362 15.98 6.49 -14.39
N SER A 363 17.09 6.49 -13.65
CA SER A 363 18.44 6.43 -14.24
C SER A 363 18.73 5.11 -14.96
N HIS A 364 18.10 4.00 -14.55
CA HIS A 364 18.14 2.73 -15.29
C HIS A 364 17.33 2.74 -16.60
N ARG A 365 16.31 3.61 -16.74
CA ARG A 365 15.58 3.83 -18.00
C ARG A 365 16.22 4.90 -18.90
N THR A 366 16.87 5.90 -18.30
CA THR A 366 17.57 6.99 -18.98
C THR A 366 18.94 7.14 -18.36
N ARG A 367 19.95 6.57 -19.02
CA ARG A 367 21.34 6.50 -18.58
C ARG A 367 21.96 7.90 -18.42
N THR A 368 21.77 8.52 -17.27
CA THR A 368 22.51 9.73 -16.83
C THR A 368 22.57 9.78 -15.30
N SER A 369 23.79 9.92 -14.78
CA SER A 369 24.12 10.01 -13.35
C SER A 369 23.81 11.41 -12.79
N GLN A 370 23.15 11.50 -11.64
CA GLN A 370 23.12 12.73 -10.84
C GLN A 370 23.43 12.46 -9.37
N GLY A 371 24.10 13.45 -8.76
CA GLY A 371 24.84 13.35 -7.52
C GLY A 371 24.02 13.23 -6.24
N LYS A 372 24.71 12.71 -5.22
CA LYS A 372 24.23 12.45 -3.86
C LYS A 372 23.89 13.77 -3.14
N LEU A 373 22.62 13.99 -2.83
CA LEU A 373 22.14 15.15 -2.06
C LEU A 373 22.03 14.80 -0.56
N ARG A 374 22.44 15.75 0.29
CA ARG A 374 22.53 15.59 1.75
C ARG A 374 21.14 15.49 2.40
N SER A 375 20.95 14.46 3.22
CA SER A 375 19.82 14.32 4.16
C SER A 375 20.10 15.11 5.45
N VAL A 376 19.09 15.81 5.96
CA VAL A 376 19.17 16.64 7.19
C VAL A 376 18.98 15.79 8.47
N PHE A 377 18.50 14.55 8.36
CA PHE A 377 18.03 13.77 9.52
C PHE A 377 19.07 12.90 10.24
N THR A 378 20.27 12.69 9.69
CA THR A 378 21.28 11.85 10.37
C THR A 378 21.65 12.40 11.76
N LYS A 379 21.62 13.72 11.93
CA LYS A 379 22.01 14.37 13.19
C LYS A 379 21.02 14.20 14.34
N LEU A 380 19.74 13.95 14.09
CA LEU A 380 18.75 13.91 15.17
C LEU A 380 18.65 12.52 15.83
N ILE A 381 18.89 11.46 15.05
CA ILE A 381 18.94 10.08 15.56
C ILE A 381 20.22 9.86 16.37
N GLU A 382 21.36 10.41 15.92
CA GLU A 382 22.62 10.35 16.68
C GLU A 382 22.53 11.06 18.05
N SER A 383 21.75 12.14 18.16
CA SER A 383 21.53 12.83 19.44
C SER A 383 20.62 12.10 20.44
N LEU A 384 19.84 11.10 19.98
CA LEU A 384 18.97 10.30 20.85
C LEU A 384 19.66 9.03 21.36
N SER A 385 20.76 8.61 20.73
CA SER A 385 21.61 7.51 21.18
C SER A 385 22.63 7.89 22.27
N GLU A 386 22.72 9.17 22.62
CA GLU A 386 23.66 9.70 23.64
C GLU A 386 22.98 10.17 24.94
N VAL A 387 21.70 9.82 25.17
CA VAL A 387 20.97 10.14 26.42
C VAL A 387 20.63 8.88 27.21
#